data_AF-A0AA41Q583-F1
#
_entry.id   AF-A0AA41Q583-F1
#
_cell.length_a   1.000
_cell.length_b   1.000
_cell.length_c   1.000
_cell.angle_alpha   90.00
_cell.angle_beta   90.00
_cell.angle_gamma   90.00
#
_symmetry.space_group_name_H-M   'P 1'
#
loop_
_entity.id
_entity.type
_entity.pdbx_description
1 polymer ?
#
loop_
_entity_poly.entity_id
_entity_poly.type
_entity_poly.pdbx_seq_one_letter_code
_entity_poly.pdbx_strand_id
1 'polypeptide(L)'
;MIFRDRALPKAVDLLERALEGQDEALLNDAFHNLRDAMGESQPQTCAAAGPRLAALLPRTPMGAAAILAVMIGACVEHGADPAACAGPVFDRIEDALTNVAGFPALWDETVGGELPQRDHLALGEALGRIAEVTGGIDEATFAAVSAWMELPLWEMAAVTLLSYEPIRQAVQEEGSLVVLADAAAMGDADLKCLRYLLKMFDAEPLVVVHRPTGTAYRMRMSRIGDNFQLHTLLAHLLVGGGHVPGEAPPAAVVAAMRDAPLADPPPQATGSFNLAAADGSWIWNEGCPADIPVVDGERLLILDPPPYGRAWQATRFYPQIAGDLVLEKVLDRAEADAYLAKAAPARDRPSV
;
A
#
# COMPACT_ATOMS: atom_id res chain seq x y z
N MET A 1 1.08 25.61 27.84
CA MET A 1 2.11 24.88 27.05
C MET A 1 2.69 23.70 27.82
N ILE A 2 3.25 23.88 29.02
CA ILE A 2 3.87 22.79 29.83
C ILE A 2 2.90 21.66 30.24
N PHE A 3 1.61 21.95 30.45
CA PHE A 3 0.63 20.91 30.84
C PHE A 3 0.22 19.98 29.69
N ARG A 4 0.28 20.45 28.44
CA ARG A 4 -0.11 19.66 27.26
C ARG A 4 0.90 18.58 26.91
N ASP A 5 2.18 18.88 27.12
CA ASP A 5 3.30 17.97 26.82
C ASP A 5 3.35 16.73 27.74
N ARG A 6 2.57 16.72 28.83
CA ARG A 6 2.45 15.59 29.76
C ARG A 6 1.21 14.75 29.54
N ALA A 7 0.31 15.14 28.65
CA ALA A 7 -0.95 14.42 28.44
C ALA A 7 -0.71 13.03 27.83
N LEU A 8 0.08 12.95 26.74
CA LEU A 8 0.37 11.69 26.07
C LEU A 8 1.14 10.70 26.96
N PRO A 9 2.24 11.09 27.65
CA PRO A 9 2.92 10.19 28.57
C PRO A 9 2.00 9.62 29.67
N LYS A 10 1.11 10.44 30.23
CA LYS A 10 0.13 9.98 31.23
C LYS A 10 -0.88 9.00 30.65
N ALA A 11 -1.32 9.21 29.41
CA ALA A 11 -2.24 8.31 28.74
C ALA A 11 -1.56 6.96 28.43
N VAL A 12 -0.28 6.97 28.05
CA VAL A 12 0.54 5.75 27.92
C VAL A 12 0.66 5.02 29.25
N ASP A 13 0.99 5.72 30.34
CA ASP A 13 1.07 5.12 31.69
C ASP A 13 -0.28 4.53 32.15
N LEU A 14 -1.40 5.14 31.74
CA LEU A 14 -2.74 4.64 32.02
C LEU A 14 -3.03 3.34 31.25
N LEU A 15 -2.65 3.29 29.97
CA LEU A 15 -2.77 2.10 29.13
C LEU A 15 -1.94 0.94 29.71
N GLU A 16 -0.69 1.20 30.10
CA GLU A 16 0.18 0.21 30.74
C GLU A 16 -0.50 -0.42 31.96
N ARG A 17 -1.05 0.43 32.84
CA ARG A 17 -1.76 -0.02 34.05
C ARG A 17 -3.04 -0.80 33.73
N ALA A 18 -3.80 -0.38 32.73
CA ALA A 18 -5.00 -1.09 32.29
C ALA A 18 -4.67 -2.51 31.80
N LEU A 19 -3.61 -2.64 31.00
CA LEU A 19 -3.14 -3.93 30.48
C LEU A 19 -2.49 -4.82 31.55
N GLU A 20 -1.88 -4.23 32.58
CA GLU A 20 -1.37 -4.98 33.75
C GLU A 20 -2.50 -5.48 34.65
N GLY A 21 -3.51 -4.64 34.87
CA GLY A 21 -4.66 -4.96 35.71
C GLY A 21 -5.74 -5.80 35.03
N GLN A 22 -5.66 -6.00 33.70
CA GLN A 22 -6.75 -6.55 32.88
C GLN A 22 -8.08 -5.81 33.13
N ASP A 23 -8.01 -4.48 33.26
CA ASP A 23 -9.15 -3.62 33.58
C ASP A 23 -9.73 -3.02 32.30
N GLU A 24 -10.85 -3.57 31.82
CA GLU A 24 -11.52 -3.15 30.58
C GLU A 24 -12.04 -1.70 30.65
N ALA A 25 -12.52 -1.25 31.82
CA ALA A 25 -13.01 0.11 31.97
C ALA A 25 -11.84 1.10 31.87
N LEU A 26 -10.74 0.80 32.56
CA LEU A 26 -9.52 1.60 32.51
C LEU A 26 -8.88 1.58 31.11
N LEU A 27 -9.01 0.45 30.39
CA LEU A 27 -8.52 0.32 29.01
C LEU A 27 -9.25 1.28 28.08
N ASN A 28 -10.58 1.32 28.14
CA ASN A 28 -11.39 2.25 27.36
C ASN A 28 -11.06 3.72 27.67
N ASP A 29 -10.92 4.06 28.95
CA ASP A 29 -10.49 5.39 29.38
C ASP A 29 -9.07 5.73 28.86
N ALA A 30 -8.16 4.77 28.85
CA ALA A 30 -6.81 4.95 28.32
C ALA A 30 -6.81 5.24 26.81
N PHE A 31 -7.59 4.51 26.02
CA PHE A 31 -7.71 4.75 24.58
C PHE A 31 -8.32 6.12 24.26
N HIS A 32 -9.35 6.54 25.01
CA HIS A 32 -9.90 7.88 24.88
C HIS A 32 -8.86 8.96 25.18
N ASN A 33 -8.12 8.82 26.29
CA ASN A 33 -7.07 9.76 26.67
C ASN A 33 -5.91 9.79 25.66
N LEU A 34 -5.53 8.64 25.10
CA LEU A 34 -4.49 8.57 24.06
C LEU A 34 -4.90 9.34 22.81
N ARG A 35 -6.11 9.08 22.29
CA ARG A 35 -6.64 9.77 21.12
C ARG A 35 -6.66 11.28 21.33
N ASP A 36 -7.18 11.73 22.46
CA ASP A 36 -7.31 13.16 22.75
C ASP A 36 -5.94 13.82 22.96
N ALA A 37 -4.98 13.12 23.56
CA ALA A 37 -3.63 13.66 23.81
C ALA A 37 -2.76 13.74 22.55
N MET A 38 -2.88 12.80 21.60
CA MET A 38 -2.03 12.76 20.41
C MET A 38 -2.21 13.99 19.51
N GLY A 39 -3.44 14.46 19.32
CA GLY A 39 -3.71 15.62 18.45
C GLY A 39 -3.08 16.94 18.90
N GLU A 40 -2.68 17.04 20.18
CA GLU A 40 -2.05 18.23 20.76
C GLU A 40 -0.56 18.04 21.13
N SER A 41 0.00 16.85 20.90
CA SER A 41 1.33 16.47 21.37
C SER A 41 2.46 17.04 20.50
N GLN A 42 3.59 17.36 21.14
CA GLN A 42 4.78 17.80 20.42
C GLN A 42 5.50 16.59 19.79
N PRO A 43 6.24 16.79 18.68
CA PRO A 43 6.99 15.72 18.02
C PRO A 43 7.90 14.91 18.95
N GLN A 44 8.57 15.57 19.90
CA GLN A 44 9.46 14.92 20.88
C GLN A 44 8.71 13.96 21.81
N THR A 45 7.46 14.32 22.14
CA THR A 45 6.59 13.52 23.01
C THR A 45 6.03 12.32 22.26
N CYS A 46 5.64 12.49 20.99
CA CYS A 46 5.32 11.38 20.10
C CYS A 46 6.52 10.44 19.89
N ALA A 47 7.72 11.01 19.75
CA ALA A 47 8.95 10.26 19.53
C ALA A 47 9.26 9.30 20.68
N ALA A 48 9.03 9.74 21.93
CA ALA A 48 9.18 8.90 23.11
C ALA A 48 8.01 7.91 23.31
N ALA A 49 6.80 8.27 22.87
CA ALA A 49 5.60 7.45 23.07
C ALA A 49 5.52 6.26 22.10
N GLY A 50 5.90 6.44 20.83
CA GLY A 50 5.76 5.41 19.78
C GLY A 50 6.32 4.04 20.17
N PRO A 51 7.62 3.93 20.52
CA PRO A 51 8.22 2.65 20.92
C PRO A 51 7.59 2.04 22.18
N ARG A 52 7.13 2.88 23.12
CA ARG A 52 6.42 2.40 24.31
C ARG A 52 5.08 1.78 23.93
N LEU A 53 4.29 2.45 23.09
CA LEU A 53 3.02 1.93 22.60
C LEU A 53 3.21 0.62 21.81
N ALA A 54 4.23 0.55 20.94
CA ALA A 54 4.57 -0.66 20.20
C ALA A 54 4.88 -1.85 21.11
N ALA A 55 5.61 -1.62 22.22
CA ALA A 55 5.91 -2.66 23.20
C ALA A 55 4.67 -3.20 23.95
N LEU A 56 3.56 -2.45 23.97
CA LEU A 56 2.30 -2.86 24.60
C LEU A 56 1.39 -3.65 23.65
N LEU A 57 1.63 -3.56 22.34
CA LEU A 57 0.78 -4.16 21.32
C LEU A 57 0.59 -5.68 21.49
N PRO A 58 1.62 -6.50 21.83
CA PRO A 58 1.44 -7.94 22.05
C PRO A 58 0.53 -8.30 23.22
N ARG A 59 0.34 -7.36 24.17
CA ARG A 59 -0.52 -7.54 25.35
C ARG A 59 -1.91 -6.92 25.15
N THR A 60 -2.13 -6.23 24.03
CA THR A 60 -3.37 -5.51 23.78
C THR A 60 -4.43 -6.48 23.24
N PRO A 61 -5.66 -6.48 23.80
CA PRO A 61 -6.73 -7.33 23.31
C PRO A 61 -7.01 -7.10 21.82
N MET A 62 -7.39 -8.16 21.10
CA MET A 62 -7.57 -8.14 19.65
C MET A 62 -8.46 -6.98 19.17
N GLY A 63 -9.63 -6.77 19.81
CA GLY A 63 -10.56 -5.67 19.52
C GLY A 63 -10.03 -4.24 19.69
N ALA A 64 -8.84 -4.08 20.28
CA ALA A 64 -8.21 -2.78 20.53
C ALA A 64 -6.81 -2.66 19.90
N ALA A 65 -6.23 -3.77 19.46
CA ALA A 65 -4.85 -3.81 18.96
C ALA A 65 -4.71 -3.01 17.66
N ALA A 66 -5.67 -3.10 16.74
CA ALA A 66 -5.62 -2.36 15.48
C ALA A 66 -5.69 -0.84 15.68
N ILE A 67 -6.51 -0.40 16.65
CA ILE A 67 -6.58 1.00 17.06
C ILE A 67 -5.22 1.46 17.58
N LEU A 68 -4.61 0.69 18.49
CA LEU A 68 -3.28 1.00 19.02
C LEU A 68 -2.21 1.06 17.92
N ALA A 69 -2.27 0.19 16.92
CA ALA A 69 -1.38 0.21 15.77
C ALA A 69 -1.48 1.51 14.96
N VAL A 70 -2.70 2.04 14.76
CA VAL A 70 -2.90 3.36 14.14
C VAL A 70 -2.28 4.47 14.99
N MET A 71 -2.40 4.41 16.32
CA MET A 71 -1.76 5.38 17.22
C MET A 71 -0.23 5.32 17.15
N ILE A 72 0.34 4.12 17.00
CA ILE A 72 1.78 3.92 16.79
C ILE A 72 2.20 4.56 15.46
N GLY A 73 1.44 4.33 14.38
CA GLY A 73 1.66 4.98 13.08
C GLY A 73 1.63 6.51 13.19
N ALA A 74 0.62 7.07 13.88
CA ALA A 74 0.54 8.50 14.13
C ALA A 74 1.77 9.03 14.90
N CYS A 75 2.30 8.28 15.87
CA CYS A 75 3.54 8.67 16.56
C CYS A 75 4.75 8.68 15.62
N VAL A 76 4.85 7.71 14.70
CA VAL A 76 5.91 7.63 13.68
C VAL A 76 5.87 8.84 12.74
N GLU A 77 4.68 9.22 12.26
CA GLU A 77 4.50 10.43 11.44
C GLU A 77 4.93 11.71 12.17
N HIS A 78 4.88 11.69 13.52
CA HIS A 78 5.30 12.80 14.38
C HIS A 78 6.71 12.62 14.96
N GLY A 79 7.52 11.72 14.40
CA GLY A 79 8.96 11.63 14.70
C GLY A 79 9.39 10.48 15.63
N ALA A 80 8.50 9.52 15.93
CA ALA A 80 8.93 8.26 16.53
C ALA A 80 9.79 7.44 15.58
N ASP A 81 10.72 6.68 16.15
CA ASP A 81 11.58 5.78 15.39
C ASP A 81 10.74 4.64 14.79
N PRO A 82 10.58 4.57 13.45
CA PRO A 82 9.76 3.55 12.82
C PRO A 82 10.37 2.15 13.02
N ALA A 83 11.70 2.01 13.14
CA ALA A 83 12.34 0.72 13.32
C ALA A 83 12.04 0.12 14.69
N ALA A 84 11.97 0.97 15.73
CA ALA A 84 11.58 0.56 17.08
C ALA A 84 10.08 0.20 17.20
N CYS A 85 9.26 0.66 16.26
CA CYS A 85 7.81 0.40 16.24
C CYS A 85 7.42 -0.79 15.35
N ALA A 86 8.21 -1.09 14.31
CA ALA A 86 7.83 -1.97 13.21
C ALA A 86 7.51 -3.41 13.63
N GLY A 87 8.41 -4.07 14.38
CA GLY A 87 8.30 -5.50 14.69
C GLY A 87 6.95 -5.89 15.29
N PRO A 88 6.56 -5.35 16.47
CA PRO A 88 5.29 -5.69 17.08
C PRO A 88 4.07 -5.40 16.20
N VAL A 89 4.13 -4.36 15.36
CA VAL A 89 3.03 -4.02 14.45
C VAL A 89 2.91 -5.06 13.34
N PHE A 90 4.02 -5.44 12.70
CA PHE A 90 3.98 -6.46 11.63
C PHE A 90 3.61 -7.84 12.14
N ASP A 91 4.08 -8.25 13.33
CA ASP A 91 3.66 -9.52 13.96
C ASP A 91 2.12 -9.62 14.06
N ARG A 92 1.47 -8.51 14.44
CA ARG A 92 0.00 -8.47 14.58
C ARG A 92 -0.74 -8.34 13.25
N ILE A 93 -0.12 -7.73 12.24
CA ILE A 93 -0.68 -7.69 10.88
C ILE A 93 -0.62 -9.11 10.28
N GLU A 94 0.46 -9.86 10.50
CA GLU A 94 0.55 -11.26 10.05
C GLU A 94 -0.53 -12.13 10.69
N ASP A 95 -0.77 -11.98 12.00
CA ASP A 95 -1.89 -12.63 12.69
C ASP A 95 -3.24 -12.25 12.05
N ALA A 96 -3.47 -10.95 11.79
CA ALA A 96 -4.73 -10.47 11.21
C ALA A 96 -4.94 -11.02 9.78
N LEU A 97 -3.92 -10.99 8.93
CA LEU A 97 -3.99 -11.52 7.57
C LEU A 97 -4.16 -13.05 7.54
N THR A 98 -3.59 -13.75 8.53
CA THR A 98 -3.81 -15.19 8.68
C THR A 98 -5.26 -15.48 9.07
N ASN A 99 -5.80 -14.73 10.03
CA ASN A 99 -7.16 -14.96 10.55
C ASN A 99 -8.26 -14.53 9.56
N VAL A 100 -8.01 -13.50 8.74
CA VAL A 100 -9.04 -13.01 7.80
C VAL A 100 -9.33 -13.97 6.65
N ALA A 101 -8.38 -14.85 6.30
CA ALA A 101 -8.50 -15.75 5.15
C ALA A 101 -9.75 -16.66 5.21
N GLY A 102 -10.21 -17.02 6.41
CA GLY A 102 -11.39 -17.86 6.60
C GLY A 102 -12.72 -17.09 6.67
N PHE A 103 -12.70 -15.77 6.79
CA PHE A 103 -13.90 -14.98 7.09
C PHE A 103 -14.97 -15.06 5.98
N PRO A 104 -14.65 -14.94 4.67
CA PRO A 104 -15.69 -15.01 3.64
C PRO A 104 -16.46 -16.33 3.64
N ALA A 105 -15.77 -17.45 3.80
CA ALA A 105 -16.40 -18.77 3.89
C ALA A 105 -17.25 -18.90 5.16
N LEU A 106 -16.71 -18.46 6.31
CA LEU A 106 -17.45 -18.41 7.58
C LEU A 106 -18.75 -17.60 7.44
N TRP A 107 -18.69 -16.44 6.79
CA TRP A 107 -19.86 -15.57 6.59
C TRP A 107 -20.89 -16.24 5.69
N ASP A 108 -20.49 -16.82 4.55
CA ASP A 108 -21.39 -17.52 3.63
C ASP A 108 -22.10 -18.71 4.30
N GLU A 109 -21.37 -19.50 5.09
CA GLU A 109 -21.90 -20.69 5.79
C GLU A 109 -22.87 -20.34 6.95
N THR A 110 -22.72 -19.17 7.56
CA THR A 110 -23.50 -18.79 8.75
C THR A 110 -24.60 -17.78 8.44
N VAL A 111 -24.22 -16.62 7.92
CA VAL A 111 -25.11 -15.48 7.69
C VAL A 111 -25.60 -15.43 6.25
N GLY A 112 -24.72 -15.77 5.30
CA GLY A 112 -24.96 -15.69 3.86
C GLY A 112 -25.05 -14.25 3.34
N GLY A 113 -25.10 -14.11 2.01
CA GLY A 113 -25.30 -12.84 1.33
C GLY A 113 -24.02 -12.01 1.17
N GLU A 114 -24.17 -10.69 1.05
CA GLU A 114 -23.04 -9.79 0.88
C GLU A 114 -22.17 -9.73 2.15
N LEU A 115 -20.85 -9.71 1.96
CA LEU A 115 -19.90 -9.55 3.06
C LEU A 115 -20.10 -8.18 3.72
N PRO A 116 -19.98 -8.08 5.06
CA PRO A 116 -20.11 -6.81 5.74
C PRO A 116 -18.98 -5.87 5.33
N GLN A 117 -19.30 -4.58 5.23
CA GLN A 117 -18.28 -3.56 5.07
C GLN A 117 -17.29 -3.63 6.22
N ARG A 118 -15.99 -3.54 5.89
CA ARG A 118 -14.90 -3.56 6.87
C ARG A 118 -14.92 -2.26 7.69
N ASP A 119 -15.53 -2.32 8.86
CA ASP A 119 -15.59 -1.22 9.81
C ASP A 119 -15.52 -1.76 11.25
N HIS A 120 -14.41 -1.47 11.95
CA HIS A 120 -14.21 -1.87 13.34
C HIS A 120 -15.34 -1.43 14.28
N LEU A 121 -16.07 -0.35 14.00
CA LEU A 121 -17.21 0.09 14.83
C LEU A 121 -18.42 -0.85 14.71
N ALA A 122 -18.51 -1.61 13.61
CA ALA A 122 -19.57 -2.59 13.36
C ALA A 122 -19.19 -4.02 13.78
N LEU A 123 -18.04 -4.20 14.48
CA LEU A 123 -17.59 -5.52 14.95
C LEU A 123 -18.67 -6.24 15.78
N GLY A 124 -19.30 -5.53 16.73
CA GLY A 124 -20.34 -6.11 17.58
C GLY A 124 -21.59 -6.54 16.80
N GLU A 125 -21.95 -5.82 15.74
CA GLU A 125 -23.07 -6.18 14.87
C GLU A 125 -22.76 -7.44 14.06
N ALA A 126 -21.58 -7.52 13.45
CA ALA A 126 -21.15 -8.69 12.69
C ALA A 126 -21.10 -9.95 13.57
N LEU A 127 -20.55 -9.83 14.78
CA LEU A 127 -20.53 -10.90 15.78
C LEU A 127 -21.96 -11.30 16.20
N GLY A 128 -22.84 -10.33 16.43
CA GLY A 128 -24.24 -10.57 16.80
C GLY A 128 -24.98 -11.42 15.75
N ARG A 129 -24.80 -11.09 14.47
CA ARG A 129 -25.41 -11.82 13.35
C ARG A 129 -24.95 -13.28 13.28
N ILE A 130 -23.66 -13.54 13.49
CA ILE A 130 -23.14 -14.91 13.53
C ILE A 130 -23.66 -15.65 14.76
N ALA A 131 -23.67 -14.99 15.93
CA ALA A 131 -24.13 -15.58 17.18
C ALA A 131 -25.61 -15.97 17.15
N GLU A 132 -26.46 -15.22 16.43
CA GLU A 132 -27.88 -15.55 16.23
C GLU A 132 -28.08 -16.91 15.52
N VAL A 133 -27.17 -17.28 14.62
CA VAL A 133 -27.24 -18.54 13.86
C VAL A 133 -26.55 -19.69 14.61
N THR A 134 -25.38 -19.41 15.20
CA THR A 134 -24.49 -20.42 15.80
C THR A 134 -24.75 -20.66 17.28
N GLY A 135 -25.47 -19.76 17.96
CA GLY A 135 -25.76 -19.83 19.39
C GLY A 135 -24.63 -19.32 20.30
N GLY A 136 -23.55 -18.77 19.72
CA GLY A 136 -22.41 -18.21 20.46
C GLY A 136 -21.22 -17.93 19.55
N ILE A 137 -20.16 -17.33 20.10
CA ILE A 137 -18.93 -17.03 19.37
C ILE A 137 -17.77 -17.73 20.05
N ASP A 138 -17.05 -18.58 19.32
CA ASP A 138 -15.78 -19.13 19.77
C ASP A 138 -14.60 -18.21 19.41
N GLU A 139 -13.41 -18.55 19.92
CA GLU A 139 -12.21 -17.72 19.75
C GLU A 139 -11.80 -17.57 18.29
N ALA A 140 -11.93 -18.64 17.48
CA ALA A 140 -11.57 -18.60 16.07
C ALA A 140 -12.52 -17.73 15.25
N THR A 141 -13.83 -17.84 15.52
CA THR A 141 -14.86 -16.99 14.92
C THR A 141 -14.63 -15.53 15.29
N PHE A 142 -14.36 -15.25 16.56
CA PHE A 142 -14.03 -13.90 17.00
C PHE A 142 -12.79 -13.37 16.26
N ALA A 143 -11.74 -14.17 16.14
CA ALA A 143 -10.51 -13.78 15.47
C ALA A 143 -10.71 -13.46 13.99
N ALA A 144 -11.45 -14.29 13.25
CA ALA A 144 -11.73 -14.07 11.85
C ALA A 144 -12.57 -12.80 11.61
N VAL A 145 -13.60 -12.59 12.43
CA VAL A 145 -14.49 -11.41 12.32
C VAL A 145 -13.73 -10.14 12.71
N SER A 146 -13.00 -10.14 13.83
CA SER A 146 -12.17 -9.00 14.24
C SER A 146 -11.15 -8.65 13.17
N ALA A 147 -10.43 -9.65 12.65
CA ALA A 147 -9.45 -9.42 11.59
C ALA A 147 -10.10 -8.76 10.37
N TRP A 148 -11.23 -9.27 9.87
CA TRP A 148 -11.95 -8.67 8.74
C TRP A 148 -12.34 -7.21 8.99
N MET A 149 -12.95 -6.94 10.15
CA MET A 149 -13.47 -5.60 10.47
C MET A 149 -12.36 -4.58 10.71
N GLU A 150 -11.20 -5.02 11.22
CA GLU A 150 -10.07 -4.17 11.58
C GLU A 150 -9.01 -4.03 10.48
N LEU A 151 -9.09 -4.82 9.40
CA LEU A 151 -8.14 -4.77 8.28
C LEU A 151 -7.79 -3.35 7.79
N PRO A 152 -8.74 -2.40 7.65
CA PRO A 152 -8.40 -1.04 7.24
C PRO A 152 -7.45 -0.33 8.20
N LEU A 153 -7.58 -0.56 9.51
CA LEU A 153 -6.70 0.03 10.52
C LEU A 153 -5.29 -0.58 10.46
N TRP A 154 -5.20 -1.90 10.22
CA TRP A 154 -3.94 -2.59 9.99
C TRP A 154 -3.23 -2.09 8.73
N GLU A 155 -3.96 -1.89 7.63
CA GLU A 155 -3.41 -1.30 6.39
C GLU A 155 -2.87 0.11 6.63
N MET A 156 -3.60 0.96 7.36
CA MET A 156 -3.14 2.30 7.71
C MET A 156 -1.80 2.27 8.46
N ALA A 157 -1.70 1.47 9.53
CA ALA A 157 -0.47 1.36 10.31
C ALA A 157 0.70 0.79 9.48
N ALA A 158 0.42 -0.23 8.67
CA ALA A 158 1.41 -0.85 7.80
C ALA A 158 1.96 0.14 6.76
N VAL A 159 1.10 0.90 6.09
CA VAL A 159 1.49 1.87 5.05
C VAL A 159 2.42 2.94 5.63
N THR A 160 2.14 3.44 6.84
CA THR A 160 3.02 4.40 7.52
C THR A 160 4.42 3.82 7.73
N LEU A 161 4.54 2.59 8.23
CA LEU A 161 5.84 1.95 8.50
C LEU A 161 6.59 1.56 7.21
N LEU A 162 5.88 1.00 6.23
CA LEU A 162 6.44 0.60 4.93
C LEU A 162 6.80 1.80 4.03
N SER A 163 6.40 3.01 4.41
CA SER A 163 6.87 4.23 3.74
C SER A 163 8.38 4.46 3.94
N TYR A 164 8.97 3.85 4.98
CA TYR A 164 10.40 3.88 5.24
C TYR A 164 11.10 2.74 4.52
N GLU A 165 12.01 3.08 3.62
CA GLU A 165 12.68 2.13 2.71
C GLU A 165 13.38 0.95 3.42
N PRO A 166 14.20 1.14 4.48
CA PRO A 166 14.86 0.00 5.14
C PRO A 166 13.88 -1.01 5.74
N ILE A 167 12.74 -0.53 6.24
CA ILE A 167 11.68 -1.39 6.80
C ILE A 167 10.98 -2.14 5.68
N ARG A 168 10.60 -1.43 4.61
CA ARG A 168 9.96 -2.05 3.45
C ARG A 168 10.83 -3.14 2.84
N GLN A 169 12.13 -2.88 2.65
CA GLN A 169 13.07 -3.86 2.12
C GLN A 169 13.17 -5.10 3.02
N ALA A 170 13.31 -4.91 4.34
CA ALA A 170 13.37 -6.03 5.28
C ALA A 170 12.10 -6.91 5.23
N VAL A 171 10.92 -6.30 5.17
CA VAL A 171 9.64 -7.03 5.05
C VAL A 171 9.51 -7.73 3.69
N GLN A 172 9.98 -7.11 2.61
CA GLN A 172 9.96 -7.71 1.28
C GLN A 172 10.92 -8.90 1.15
N GLU A 173 12.10 -8.81 1.77
CA GLU A 173 13.11 -9.89 1.79
C GLU A 173 12.63 -11.12 2.58
N GLU A 174 11.90 -10.89 3.68
CA GLU A 174 11.27 -11.95 4.48
C GLU A 174 10.08 -12.58 3.72
N GLY A 175 9.23 -11.75 3.12
CA GLY A 175 8.28 -12.13 2.09
C GLY A 175 6.98 -12.80 2.57
N SER A 176 6.83 -13.16 3.85
CA SER A 176 5.60 -13.79 4.35
C SER A 176 4.42 -12.85 4.24
N LEU A 177 4.63 -11.57 4.57
CA LEU A 177 3.58 -10.56 4.52
C LEU A 177 3.08 -10.30 3.09
N VAL A 178 3.95 -10.44 2.09
CA VAL A 178 3.57 -10.34 0.67
C VAL A 178 2.60 -11.46 0.30
N VAL A 179 2.93 -12.70 0.71
CA VAL A 179 2.10 -13.88 0.43
C VAL A 179 0.74 -13.77 1.13
N LEU A 180 0.73 -13.38 2.41
CA LEU A 180 -0.48 -13.21 3.20
C LEU A 180 -1.39 -12.12 2.64
N ALA A 181 -0.83 -10.97 2.24
CA ALA A 181 -1.61 -9.87 1.66
C ALA A 181 -2.22 -10.24 0.30
N ASP A 182 -1.50 -11.01 -0.53
CA ASP A 182 -2.06 -11.51 -1.78
C ASP A 182 -3.15 -12.56 -1.56
N ALA A 183 -2.99 -13.47 -0.60
CA ALA A 183 -4.01 -14.44 -0.25
C ALA A 183 -5.29 -13.78 0.27
N ALA A 184 -5.17 -12.77 1.15
CA ALA A 184 -6.31 -12.01 1.65
C ALA A 184 -7.08 -11.30 0.52
N ALA A 185 -6.37 -10.67 -0.42
CA ALA A 185 -7.02 -9.97 -1.53
C ALA A 185 -7.73 -10.89 -2.52
N MET A 186 -7.34 -12.17 -2.62
CA MET A 186 -8.11 -13.17 -3.39
C MET A 186 -9.45 -13.52 -2.71
N GLY A 187 -9.58 -13.31 -1.41
CA GLY A 187 -10.79 -13.53 -0.62
C GLY A 187 -11.60 -12.26 -0.35
N ASP A 188 -11.67 -11.34 -1.30
CA ASP A 188 -12.42 -10.07 -1.23
C ASP A 188 -11.95 -9.05 -0.18
N ALA A 189 -10.82 -9.28 0.47
CA ALA A 189 -10.17 -8.28 1.33
C ALA A 189 -9.18 -7.43 0.51
N ASP A 190 -9.68 -6.57 -0.39
CA ASP A 190 -8.77 -5.71 -1.17
C ASP A 190 -8.02 -4.74 -0.24
N LEU A 191 -6.70 -4.92 -0.20
CA LEU A 191 -5.71 -4.19 0.60
C LEU A 191 -4.74 -3.50 -0.36
N LYS A 192 -5.31 -2.72 -1.28
CA LYS A 192 -4.58 -2.15 -2.41
C LYS A 192 -3.36 -1.35 -1.98
N CYS A 193 -3.52 -0.50 -0.96
CA CYS A 193 -2.43 0.36 -0.49
C CYS A 193 -1.32 -0.44 0.18
N LEU A 194 -1.63 -1.50 0.93
CA LEU A 194 -0.62 -2.39 1.48
C LEU A 194 0.09 -3.17 0.38
N ARG A 195 -0.67 -3.82 -0.51
CA ARG A 195 -0.13 -4.71 -1.55
C ARG A 195 0.79 -3.98 -2.53
N TYR A 196 0.44 -2.77 -2.93
CA TYR A 196 1.25 -2.01 -3.89
C TYR A 196 2.57 -1.58 -3.26
N LEU A 197 2.55 -1.24 -1.97
CA LEU A 197 3.75 -0.85 -1.24
C LEU A 197 4.66 -2.05 -0.99
N LEU A 198 4.09 -3.20 -0.63
CA LEU A 198 4.82 -4.47 -0.50
C LEU A 198 5.44 -4.94 -1.82
N LYS A 199 4.95 -4.49 -2.97
CA LYS A 199 5.47 -4.82 -4.30
C LYS A 199 6.24 -3.67 -4.96
N MET A 200 6.47 -2.58 -4.22
CA MET A 200 7.20 -1.42 -4.71
C MET A 200 8.70 -1.74 -4.80
N PHE A 201 9.30 -1.47 -5.95
CA PHE A 201 10.71 -1.76 -6.17
C PHE A 201 11.63 -0.60 -5.80
N ASP A 202 12.83 -0.93 -5.36
CA ASP A 202 13.98 -0.04 -5.30
C ASP A 202 14.99 -0.47 -6.37
N ALA A 203 15.18 0.36 -7.40
CA ALA A 203 16.13 0.13 -8.50
C ALA A 203 15.89 -1.13 -9.38
N GLU A 204 14.64 -1.39 -9.76
CA GLU A 204 14.25 -2.50 -10.62
C GLU A 204 14.63 -2.26 -12.09
N PRO A 205 15.27 -3.24 -12.77
CA PRO A 205 15.52 -3.17 -14.20
C PRO A 205 14.22 -3.32 -15.01
N LEU A 206 14.03 -2.42 -15.97
CA LEU A 206 12.89 -2.41 -16.88
C LEU A 206 13.39 -2.24 -18.31
N VAL A 207 12.92 -3.11 -19.21
CA VAL A 207 13.06 -2.93 -20.65
C VAL A 207 11.72 -2.49 -21.23
N VAL A 208 11.74 -1.40 -21.97
CA VAL A 208 10.56 -0.81 -22.62
C VAL A 208 10.74 -0.89 -24.12
N VAL A 209 9.78 -1.50 -24.81
CA VAL A 209 9.76 -1.59 -26.28
C VAL A 209 8.63 -0.73 -26.83
N HIS A 210 8.95 0.25 -27.67
CA HIS A 210 7.95 1.01 -28.40
C HIS A 210 7.69 0.34 -29.75
N ARG A 211 6.59 -0.43 -29.81
CA ARG A 211 6.27 -1.28 -30.97
C ARG A 211 6.18 -0.50 -32.29
N PRO A 212 5.56 0.71 -32.36
CA PRO A 212 5.43 1.43 -33.63
C PRO A 212 6.75 1.85 -34.27
N THR A 213 7.76 2.19 -33.48
CA THR A 213 9.09 2.60 -33.99
C THR A 213 10.07 1.43 -34.05
N GLY A 214 9.76 0.30 -33.41
CA GLY A 214 10.67 -0.83 -33.28
C GLY A 214 11.92 -0.50 -32.47
N THR A 215 11.83 0.46 -31.53
CA THR A 215 12.94 0.86 -30.66
C THR A 215 12.72 0.34 -29.24
N ALA A 216 13.82 0.15 -28.50
CA ALA A 216 13.77 -0.34 -27.14
C ALA A 216 14.73 0.41 -26.22
N TYR A 217 14.41 0.42 -24.93
CA TYR A 217 15.06 1.25 -23.93
C TYR A 217 15.26 0.46 -22.65
N ARG A 218 16.47 0.47 -22.11
CA ARG A 218 16.73 -0.04 -20.77
C ARG A 218 16.61 1.10 -19.76
N MET A 219 15.84 0.85 -18.72
CA MET A 219 15.49 1.81 -17.70
C MET A 219 15.64 1.21 -16.30
N ARG A 220 15.71 2.09 -15.32
CA ARG A 220 15.73 1.77 -13.89
C ARG A 220 14.56 2.43 -13.20
N MET A 221 13.71 1.64 -12.55
CA MET A 221 12.56 2.12 -11.80
C MET A 221 12.81 2.07 -10.30
N SER A 222 12.50 3.17 -9.60
CA SER A 222 12.60 3.24 -8.15
C SER A 222 11.35 3.88 -7.57
N ARG A 223 10.72 3.18 -6.62
CA ARG A 223 9.63 3.68 -5.77
C ARG A 223 8.44 4.28 -6.52
N ILE A 224 8.07 3.65 -7.63
CA ILE A 224 6.87 4.01 -8.37
C ILE A 224 5.67 3.27 -7.78
N GLY A 225 4.67 4.02 -7.32
CA GLY A 225 3.53 3.48 -6.58
C GLY A 225 2.45 2.86 -7.46
N ASP A 226 2.23 3.40 -8.66
CA ASP A 226 1.21 2.91 -9.59
C ASP A 226 1.63 3.11 -11.06
N ASN A 227 0.84 2.52 -11.95
CA ASN A 227 1.10 2.62 -13.38
C ASN A 227 0.74 4.00 -13.97
N PHE A 228 -0.04 4.84 -13.28
CA PHE A 228 -0.26 6.24 -13.69
C PHE A 228 1.04 7.06 -13.59
N GLN A 229 1.78 6.92 -12.49
CA GLN A 229 3.08 7.54 -12.27
C GLN A 229 4.10 6.98 -13.29
N LEU A 230 4.19 5.64 -13.43
CA LEU A 230 5.08 5.01 -14.42
C LEU A 230 4.80 5.55 -15.83
N HIS A 231 3.53 5.56 -16.26
CA HIS A 231 3.14 5.99 -17.59
C HIS A 231 3.56 7.45 -17.85
N THR A 232 3.34 8.33 -16.87
CA THR A 232 3.71 9.75 -16.99
C THR A 232 5.23 9.91 -17.16
N LEU A 233 6.02 9.19 -16.37
CA LEU A 233 7.49 9.25 -16.43
C LEU A 233 8.05 8.63 -17.72
N LEU A 234 7.44 7.55 -18.22
CA LEU A 234 7.76 6.99 -19.53
C LEU A 234 7.55 8.02 -20.66
N ALA A 235 6.41 8.71 -20.65
CA ALA A 235 6.13 9.75 -21.64
C ALA A 235 7.14 10.90 -21.55
N HIS A 236 7.51 11.32 -20.34
CA HIS A 236 8.54 12.33 -20.14
C HIS A 236 9.89 11.92 -20.75
N LEU A 237 10.38 10.73 -20.43
CA LEU A 237 11.70 10.28 -20.91
C LEU A 237 11.69 10.01 -22.42
N LEU A 238 10.67 9.33 -22.93
CA LEU A 238 10.67 8.86 -24.31
C LEU A 238 10.16 9.91 -25.29
N VAL A 239 9.06 10.59 -24.99
CA VAL A 239 8.52 11.65 -25.85
C VAL A 239 9.27 12.95 -25.61
N GLY A 240 9.40 13.36 -24.35
CA GLY A 240 10.14 14.59 -23.99
C GLY A 240 11.63 14.53 -24.32
N GLY A 241 12.24 13.34 -24.30
CA GLY A 241 13.61 13.11 -24.76
C GLY A 241 13.77 12.99 -26.28
N GLY A 242 12.67 13.02 -27.05
CA GLY A 242 12.69 12.92 -28.51
C GLY A 242 13.02 11.53 -29.06
N HIS A 243 12.91 10.49 -28.23
CA HIS A 243 13.16 9.11 -28.65
C HIS A 243 11.98 8.50 -29.40
N VAL A 244 10.75 8.91 -29.09
CA VAL A 244 9.52 8.49 -29.78
C VAL A 244 8.63 9.69 -30.10
N PRO A 245 7.78 9.63 -31.15
CA PRO A 245 6.86 10.71 -31.49
C PRO A 245 5.79 10.95 -30.40
N GLY A 246 5.39 12.20 -30.20
CA GLY A 246 4.27 12.56 -29.33
C GLY A 246 4.36 13.99 -28.79
N GLU A 247 3.46 14.32 -27.87
CA GLU A 247 3.51 15.55 -27.08
C GLU A 247 4.13 15.29 -25.70
N ALA A 248 5.16 16.06 -25.36
CA ALA A 248 5.87 15.90 -24.09
C ALA A 248 4.97 16.32 -22.91
N PRO A 249 4.94 15.56 -21.79
CA PRO A 249 4.25 15.99 -20.59
C PRO A 249 4.78 17.34 -20.07
N PRO A 250 3.91 18.23 -19.56
CA PRO A 250 4.33 19.49 -18.96
C PRO A 250 5.28 19.27 -17.77
N ALA A 251 6.26 20.15 -17.58
CA ALA A 251 7.26 20.02 -16.51
C ALA A 251 6.63 19.90 -15.11
N ALA A 252 5.53 20.62 -14.84
CA ALA A 252 4.81 20.55 -13.56
C ALA A 252 4.18 19.17 -13.29
N VAL A 253 3.69 18.49 -14.33
CA VAL A 253 3.15 17.12 -14.23
C VAL A 253 4.27 16.13 -13.90
N VAL A 254 5.42 16.27 -14.56
CA VAL A 254 6.59 15.40 -14.31
C VAL A 254 7.13 15.61 -12.90
N ALA A 255 7.25 16.86 -12.45
CA ALA A 255 7.69 17.19 -11.10
C ALA A 255 6.75 16.61 -10.04
N ALA A 256 5.43 16.72 -10.23
CA ALA A 256 4.42 16.13 -9.35
C ALA A 256 4.53 14.60 -9.27
N MET A 257 4.89 13.93 -10.36
CA MET A 257 5.10 12.48 -10.40
C MET A 257 6.47 12.01 -9.87
N ARG A 258 7.39 12.92 -9.54
CA ARG A 258 8.71 12.58 -8.98
C ARG A 258 8.76 12.81 -7.48
N ASP A 259 8.86 14.07 -7.08
CA ASP A 259 9.20 14.46 -5.71
C ASP A 259 8.63 15.83 -5.30
N ALA A 260 8.06 16.60 -6.22
CA ALA A 260 7.53 17.92 -5.89
C ALA A 260 6.41 17.79 -4.84
N PRO A 261 6.23 18.81 -3.97
CA PRO A 261 5.05 18.91 -3.13
C PRO A 261 3.76 18.78 -3.95
N LEU A 262 2.74 18.14 -3.37
CA LEU A 262 1.45 18.03 -4.03
C LEU A 262 0.83 19.41 -4.23
N ALA A 263 0.39 19.69 -5.45
CA ALA A 263 -0.39 20.88 -5.78
C ALA A 263 -1.88 20.64 -5.50
N ASP A 264 -2.60 21.71 -5.16
CA ASP A 264 -4.06 21.71 -5.01
C ASP A 264 -4.66 22.86 -5.85
N PRO A 265 -5.36 22.57 -6.97
CA PRO A 265 -5.59 21.24 -7.53
C PRO A 265 -4.32 20.65 -8.18
N PRO A 266 -4.20 19.31 -8.30
CA PRO A 266 -3.12 18.67 -9.04
C PRO A 266 -3.16 19.05 -10.53
N PRO A 267 -2.01 19.09 -11.23
CA PRO A 267 -1.99 19.29 -12.67
C PRO A 267 -2.50 18.03 -13.39
N GLN A 268 -3.13 18.22 -14.55
CA GLN A 268 -3.68 17.11 -15.33
C GLN A 268 -2.59 16.48 -16.23
N ALA A 269 -2.45 15.16 -16.16
CA ALA A 269 -1.62 14.37 -17.07
C ALA A 269 -2.47 13.77 -18.20
N THR A 270 -1.85 13.52 -19.35
CA THR A 270 -2.48 12.86 -20.51
C THR A 270 -1.67 11.62 -20.88
N GLY A 271 -2.36 10.51 -21.17
CA GLY A 271 -1.69 9.26 -21.53
C GLY A 271 -1.21 9.22 -22.98
N SER A 272 0.06 8.88 -23.17
CA SER A 272 0.72 8.84 -24.49
C SER A 272 0.78 7.45 -25.13
N PHE A 273 0.46 6.39 -24.38
CA PHE A 273 0.68 4.99 -24.77
C PHE A 273 -0.47 4.11 -24.30
N ASN A 274 -0.59 2.93 -24.89
CA ASN A 274 -1.13 1.76 -24.21
C ASN A 274 0.03 0.97 -23.57
N LEU A 275 -0.16 0.49 -22.35
CA LEU A 275 0.83 -0.34 -21.65
C LEU A 275 0.41 -1.80 -21.81
N ALA A 276 1.30 -2.64 -22.31
CA ALA A 276 1.03 -4.05 -22.53
C ALA A 276 2.19 -4.94 -22.05
N ALA A 277 1.85 -6.13 -21.60
CA ALA A 277 2.80 -7.18 -21.33
C ALA A 277 3.32 -7.82 -22.63
N ALA A 278 4.39 -8.62 -22.51
CA ALA A 278 4.95 -9.35 -23.63
C ALA A 278 3.95 -10.32 -24.30
N ASP A 279 2.98 -10.85 -23.57
CA ASP A 279 1.93 -11.74 -24.12
C ASP A 279 0.75 -10.99 -24.78
N GLY A 280 0.84 -9.65 -24.83
CA GLY A 280 -0.17 -8.75 -25.37
C GLY A 280 -1.31 -8.42 -24.41
N SER A 281 -1.31 -8.94 -23.18
CA SER A 281 -2.29 -8.54 -22.16
C SER A 281 -2.06 -7.09 -21.73
N TRP A 282 -3.14 -6.42 -21.32
CA TRP A 282 -3.09 -5.02 -20.91
C TRP A 282 -2.51 -4.88 -19.51
N ILE A 283 -1.61 -3.91 -19.35
CA ILE A 283 -1.16 -3.43 -18.05
C ILE A 283 -1.99 -2.18 -17.73
N TRP A 284 -2.89 -2.30 -16.75
CA TRP A 284 -3.81 -1.24 -16.38
C TRP A 284 -3.12 -0.16 -15.56
N ASN A 285 -3.53 1.09 -15.75
CA ASN A 285 -2.98 2.22 -14.99
C ASN A 285 -3.35 2.13 -13.50
N GLU A 286 -4.51 1.54 -13.21
CA GLU A 286 -5.00 1.27 -11.86
C GLU A 286 -4.15 0.24 -11.11
N GLY A 287 -3.35 -0.55 -11.84
CA GLY A 287 -2.40 -1.53 -11.36
C GLY A 287 -1.12 -0.92 -10.79
N CYS A 288 -0.15 -1.79 -10.50
CA CYS A 288 1.17 -1.39 -10.04
C CYS A 288 2.28 -1.92 -10.97
N PRO A 289 3.50 -1.39 -10.89
CA PRO A 289 4.59 -1.85 -11.76
C PRO A 289 4.94 -3.33 -11.62
N ALA A 290 4.57 -3.97 -10.51
CA ALA A 290 4.80 -5.39 -10.30
C ALA A 290 3.97 -6.28 -11.25
N ASP A 291 2.91 -5.74 -11.85
CA ASP A 291 2.07 -6.42 -12.84
C ASP A 291 2.79 -6.63 -14.18
N ILE A 292 3.91 -5.93 -14.42
CA ILE A 292 4.73 -6.09 -15.62
C ILE A 292 5.55 -7.38 -15.50
N PRO A 293 5.35 -8.39 -16.37
CA PRO A 293 6.02 -9.67 -16.22
C PRO A 293 7.54 -9.58 -16.47
N VAL A 294 8.28 -10.44 -15.79
CA VAL A 294 9.71 -10.65 -16.01
C VAL A 294 9.90 -11.59 -17.20
N VAL A 295 10.70 -11.17 -18.18
CA VAL A 295 11.07 -11.94 -19.38
C VAL A 295 12.58 -11.93 -19.49
N ASP A 296 13.20 -13.12 -19.45
CA ASP A 296 14.66 -13.30 -19.46
C ASP A 296 15.39 -12.52 -18.36
N GLY A 297 14.79 -12.42 -17.18
CA GLY A 297 15.39 -11.80 -15.98
C GLY A 297 15.21 -10.30 -15.85
N GLU A 298 14.54 -9.62 -16.78
CA GLU A 298 14.18 -8.20 -16.69
C GLU A 298 12.67 -8.02 -16.88
N ARG A 299 12.06 -6.99 -16.28
CA ARG A 299 10.67 -6.64 -16.59
C ARG A 299 10.58 -6.15 -18.03
N LEU A 300 9.62 -6.68 -18.79
CA LEU A 300 9.42 -6.30 -20.20
C LEU A 300 8.06 -5.63 -20.40
N LEU A 301 8.09 -4.34 -20.72
CA LEU A 301 6.93 -3.52 -21.00
C LEU A 301 6.86 -3.17 -22.50
N ILE A 302 5.71 -3.37 -23.10
CA ILE A 302 5.42 -3.00 -24.48
C ILE A 302 4.56 -1.73 -24.50
N LEU A 303 4.98 -0.75 -25.29
CA LEU A 303 4.23 0.46 -25.56
C LEU A 303 3.60 0.38 -26.96
N ASP A 304 2.27 0.41 -26.97
CA ASP A 304 1.44 0.46 -28.18
C ASP A 304 0.78 1.85 -28.29
N PRO A 305 0.23 2.22 -29.47
CA PRO A 305 -0.53 3.45 -29.62
C PRO A 305 -1.71 3.50 -28.62
N PRO A 306 -2.05 4.67 -28.05
CA PRO A 306 -3.16 4.78 -27.12
C PRO A 306 -4.48 4.48 -27.86
N PRO A 307 -5.31 3.54 -27.36
CA PRO A 307 -6.55 3.15 -28.03
C PRO A 307 -7.66 4.21 -27.90
N TYR A 308 -7.52 5.13 -26.96
CA TYR A 308 -8.39 6.27 -26.72
C TYR A 308 -7.64 7.35 -25.91
N GLY A 309 -8.15 8.58 -25.95
CA GLY A 309 -7.62 9.66 -25.11
C GLY A 309 -7.93 9.41 -23.64
N ARG A 310 -6.90 9.44 -22.79
CA ARG A 310 -7.02 9.28 -21.33
C ARG A 310 -6.27 10.37 -20.60
N ALA A 311 -6.80 10.79 -19.47
CA ALA A 311 -6.19 11.79 -18.60
C ALA A 311 -6.43 11.45 -17.13
N TRP A 312 -5.55 11.91 -16.26
CA TRP A 312 -5.63 11.70 -14.81
C TRP A 312 -5.03 12.89 -14.06
N GLN A 313 -5.29 12.96 -12.76
CA GLN A 313 -4.62 13.92 -11.88
C GLN A 313 -3.19 13.45 -11.63
N ALA A 314 -2.21 14.33 -11.84
CA ALA A 314 -0.82 14.00 -11.62
C ALA A 314 -0.49 14.07 -10.13
N THR A 315 -0.67 12.95 -9.45
CA THR A 315 -0.35 12.75 -8.03
C THR A 315 0.35 11.42 -7.86
N ARG A 316 1.21 11.32 -6.85
CA ARG A 316 1.80 10.04 -6.44
C ARG A 316 0.78 9.26 -5.60
N PHE A 317 0.66 7.96 -5.85
CA PHE A 317 -0.18 7.07 -5.04
C PHE A 317 0.20 7.12 -3.55
N TYR A 318 1.50 7.19 -3.26
CA TYR A 318 2.04 7.48 -1.93
C TYR A 318 2.72 8.86 -1.94
N PRO A 319 2.03 9.94 -1.54
CA PRO A 319 2.53 11.31 -1.61
C PRO A 319 3.92 11.55 -1.00
N GLN A 320 4.21 10.84 0.09
CA GLN A 320 5.42 10.92 0.90
C GLN A 320 6.62 10.16 0.30
N ILE A 321 6.39 9.28 -0.68
CA ILE A 321 7.45 8.47 -1.29
C ILE A 321 7.82 9.09 -2.64
N ALA A 322 9.04 9.59 -2.75
CA ALA A 322 9.57 10.08 -4.02
C ALA A 322 9.97 8.91 -4.93
N GLY A 323 9.41 8.92 -6.14
CA GLY A 323 9.65 7.90 -7.17
C GLY A 323 10.45 8.45 -8.35
N ASP A 324 11.18 7.58 -9.03
CA ASP A 324 11.95 7.95 -10.21
C ASP A 324 11.97 6.82 -11.27
N LEU A 325 12.13 7.24 -12.52
CA LEU A 325 12.45 6.41 -13.66
C LEU A 325 13.64 7.04 -14.37
N VAL A 326 14.68 6.25 -14.60
CA VAL A 326 15.91 6.68 -15.28
C VAL A 326 16.08 5.88 -16.56
N LEU A 327 16.36 6.58 -17.67
CA LEU A 327 16.80 5.95 -18.91
C LEU A 327 18.30 5.63 -18.82
N GLU A 328 18.66 4.35 -18.80
CA GLU A 328 20.06 3.91 -18.71
C GLU A 328 20.71 3.76 -20.09
N LYS A 329 19.96 3.22 -21.06
CA LYS A 329 20.48 2.94 -22.40
C LYS A 329 19.35 2.95 -23.44
N VAL A 330 19.60 3.61 -24.57
CA VAL A 330 18.84 3.37 -25.81
C VAL A 330 19.44 2.12 -26.46
N LEU A 331 18.64 1.07 -26.64
CA LEU A 331 19.11 -0.18 -27.22
C LEU A 331 19.32 -0.03 -28.73
N ASP A 332 20.33 -0.72 -29.24
CA ASP A 332 20.54 -0.76 -30.68
C ASP A 332 19.44 -1.57 -31.39
N ARG A 333 19.47 -1.55 -32.73
CA ARG A 333 18.43 -2.20 -33.54
C ARG A 333 18.36 -3.70 -33.32
N ALA A 334 19.51 -4.37 -33.19
CA ALA A 334 19.56 -5.82 -33.02
C ALA A 334 19.04 -6.22 -31.63
N GLU A 335 19.42 -5.47 -30.59
CA GLU A 335 18.88 -5.62 -29.24
C GLU A 335 17.35 -5.39 -29.23
N ALA A 336 16.87 -4.32 -29.86
CA ALA A 336 15.45 -4.01 -29.91
C ALA A 336 14.63 -5.08 -30.64
N ASP A 337 15.10 -5.55 -31.80
CA ASP A 337 14.46 -6.62 -32.57
C ASP A 337 14.41 -7.93 -31.76
N ALA A 338 15.44 -8.22 -30.94
CA ALA A 338 15.46 -9.39 -30.06
C ALA A 338 14.39 -9.32 -28.96
N TYR A 339 14.14 -8.16 -28.35
CA TYR A 339 13.02 -8.01 -27.40
C TYR A 339 11.66 -8.02 -28.10
N LEU A 340 11.55 -7.38 -29.27
CA LEU A 340 10.32 -7.36 -30.03
C LEU A 340 9.89 -8.77 -30.47
N ALA A 341 10.85 -9.65 -30.79
CA ALA A 341 10.58 -11.06 -31.11
C ALA A 341 9.95 -11.85 -29.95
N LYS A 342 10.07 -11.37 -28.70
CA LYS A 342 9.45 -11.97 -27.51
C LYS A 342 8.01 -11.49 -27.30
N ALA A 343 7.61 -10.42 -27.99
CA ALA A 343 6.30 -9.82 -27.83
C ALA A 343 5.27 -10.45 -28.79
N ALA A 344 4.18 -10.95 -28.24
CA ALA A 344 2.98 -11.28 -29.00
C ALA A 344 2.36 -10.03 -29.63
N PRO A 345 1.51 -10.17 -30.67
CA PRO A 345 0.74 -9.06 -31.22
C PRO A 345 -0.09 -8.33 -30.16
N ALA A 346 -0.37 -7.04 -30.38
CA ALA A 346 -1.27 -6.29 -29.52
C ALA A 346 -2.66 -6.95 -29.50
N ARG A 347 -3.27 -7.08 -28.32
CA ARG A 347 -4.64 -7.56 -28.17
C ARG A 347 -5.61 -6.39 -28.19
N ASP A 348 -6.78 -6.62 -28.78
CA ASP A 348 -7.90 -5.70 -28.69
C ASP A 348 -8.28 -5.48 -27.21
N ARG A 349 -8.89 -4.32 -26.96
CA ARG A 349 -9.39 -3.98 -25.62
C ARG A 349 -10.30 -5.11 -25.12
N PRO A 350 -10.08 -5.64 -23.90
CA PRO A 350 -11.01 -6.59 -23.31
C PRO A 350 -12.40 -5.96 -23.22
N SER A 351 -13.43 -6.71 -23.61
CA SER A 351 -14.81 -6.34 -23.31
C SER A 351 -14.95 -6.26 -21.78
N VAL A 352 -15.29 -5.08 -21.27
CA VAL A 352 -15.55 -4.86 -19.84
C VAL A 352 -16.86 -5.52 -19.45
#